data_AF-A0A2N2LZ12-F1
#
_entry.id   AF-A0A2N2LZ12-F1
#
_cell.length_a   1.000
_cell.length_b   1.000
_cell.length_c   1.000
_cell.angle_alpha   90.00
_cell.angle_beta   90.00
_cell.angle_gamma   90.00
#
_symmetry.space_group_name_H-M   'P 1'
#
loop_
_entity.id
_entity.type
_entity.pdbx_description
1 polymer ?
#
loop_
_entity_poly.entity_id
_entity_poly.type
_entity_poly.pdbx_seq_one_letter_code
_entity_poly.pdbx_strand_id
1 'polypeptide(L)'
;MVLEKKEKSKKLKSKCYCYMLQCSNHAYYTGWTTDISRRVKQHQSGRGSNYTKMNSPVELVYWETHKTNQIARKREISIKKMTHQMKKNIAHGNNHVEDDTKNFAKYEYFVSSPGRVNLLGEHVDYNGGPVLPVAIDRSVSLWANKQDDELFSIKTIDLNLEVIFSLESLERKLDIHGARMPDWALYPASVIWAAVKNQLTVSGFDAIFSSNVPIGAGLSSSAAVEIGFAALLREICNWQIDDTQLALLCQTAENDYVGVNCGIMDQFACANGVDNAALYLNTSSMKWYPVPLPEDVILIIADSKVKRALASSAYNERRESCNQALKIMRQYLPTINCLADINPDQLKNFGKSLSEVTYKRAKHVVDECQRVEQAVEFLKNGDIVSFGRLMREGHESLRDLYEVSIPEIDILVDLANQSQDCFGSRLTGAGFGGCTVSIVTKEKSDEFIQYLKSGYFKLTDKDINVYKCKARTGVFVEWRKINQSQN
;
A
#
# COMPACT_ATOMS: atom_id res chain seq x y z
N MET A 1 34.96 -59.59 -23.35
CA MET A 1 33.96 -60.06 -22.36
C MET A 1 33.45 -58.83 -21.62
N VAL A 2 32.26 -58.31 -21.97
CA VAL A 2 30.96 -58.65 -21.32
C VAL A 2 30.87 -57.85 -19.99
N LEU A 3 30.03 -56.83 -19.77
CA LEU A 3 28.68 -56.53 -20.30
C LEU A 3 28.30 -55.04 -20.17
N GLU A 4 27.49 -54.60 -21.13
CA GLU A 4 26.55 -53.49 -21.05
C GLU A 4 25.55 -53.64 -19.88
N LYS A 5 25.21 -52.53 -19.21
CA LYS A 5 23.86 -52.35 -18.65
C LYS A 5 23.34 -50.95 -18.98
N LYS A 6 22.37 -50.95 -19.90
CA LYS A 6 21.41 -49.86 -20.15
C LYS A 6 20.73 -49.43 -18.85
N GLU A 7 20.83 -48.16 -18.47
CA GLU A 7 19.86 -47.53 -17.57
C GLU A 7 19.09 -46.43 -18.30
N LYS A 8 17.76 -46.50 -18.12
CA LYS A 8 16.74 -45.82 -18.89
C LYS A 8 16.72 -44.31 -18.59
N SER A 9 16.65 -43.53 -19.67
CA SER A 9 16.15 -42.16 -19.73
C SER A 9 14.93 -41.93 -18.80
N LYS A 10 15.10 -41.14 -17.75
CA LYS A 10 14.00 -40.52 -17.00
C LYS A 10 13.67 -39.18 -17.67
N LYS A 11 12.72 -39.20 -18.61
CA LYS A 11 12.06 -38.02 -19.19
C LYS A 11 11.68 -37.01 -18.09
N LEU A 12 12.21 -35.79 -18.16
CA LEU A 12 11.73 -34.64 -17.38
C LEU A 12 10.20 -34.50 -17.54
N LYS A 13 9.47 -34.40 -16.43
CA LYS A 13 8.01 -34.22 -16.44
C LYS A 13 7.66 -32.88 -17.10
N SER A 14 6.96 -32.92 -18.22
CA SER A 14 6.47 -31.74 -18.94
C SER A 14 5.53 -30.89 -18.06
N LYS A 15 5.84 -29.59 -17.89
CA LYS A 15 4.95 -28.61 -17.25
C LYS A 15 3.59 -28.62 -17.95
N CYS A 16 2.51 -28.55 -17.16
CA CYS A 16 1.13 -28.50 -17.67
C CYS A 16 0.50 -27.18 -17.26
N TYR A 17 -0.26 -26.56 -18.14
CA TYR A 17 -0.90 -25.25 -17.95
C TYR A 17 -2.40 -25.44 -17.95
N CYS A 18 -3.12 -24.72 -17.10
CA CYS A 18 -4.55 -24.45 -17.26
C CYS A 18 -4.67 -22.98 -17.72
N TYR A 19 -5.49 -22.71 -18.72
CA TYR A 19 -5.58 -21.39 -19.34
C TYR A 19 -7.02 -21.03 -19.69
N MET A 20 -7.29 -19.73 -19.80
CA MET A 20 -8.56 -19.17 -20.23
C MET A 20 -8.35 -18.17 -21.36
N LEU A 21 -9.17 -18.29 -22.40
CA LEU A 21 -9.22 -17.35 -23.52
C LEU A 21 -10.54 -16.57 -23.47
N GLN A 22 -10.49 -15.28 -23.74
CA GLN A 22 -11.68 -14.49 -24.05
C GLN A 22 -11.92 -14.54 -25.55
N CYS A 23 -13.14 -14.90 -25.94
CA CYS A 23 -13.55 -14.98 -27.34
C CYS A 23 -14.21 -13.66 -27.77
N SER A 24 -14.39 -13.47 -29.08
CA SER A 24 -14.98 -12.23 -29.64
C SER A 24 -16.41 -11.94 -29.17
N ASN A 25 -17.15 -12.97 -28.76
CA ASN A 25 -18.48 -12.85 -28.15
C ASN A 25 -18.42 -12.60 -26.61
N HIS A 26 -17.25 -12.22 -26.09
CA HIS A 26 -16.95 -12.04 -24.66
C HIS A 26 -17.09 -13.28 -23.78
N ALA A 27 -17.33 -14.48 -24.34
CA ALA A 27 -17.34 -15.72 -23.58
C ALA A 27 -15.93 -16.21 -23.26
N TYR A 28 -15.80 -16.95 -22.16
CA TYR A 28 -14.53 -17.51 -21.71
C TYR A 28 -14.40 -18.99 -22.06
N TYR A 29 -13.37 -19.33 -22.83
CA TYR A 29 -12.96 -20.70 -23.13
C TYR A 29 -11.85 -21.13 -22.18
N THR A 30 -12.00 -22.26 -21.49
CA THR A 30 -10.96 -22.80 -20.59
C THR A 30 -10.39 -24.10 -21.14
N GLY A 31 -9.08 -24.28 -21.09
CA GLY A 31 -8.40 -25.50 -21.50
C GLY A 31 -7.13 -25.77 -20.69
N TRP A 32 -6.47 -26.88 -21.01
CA TRP A 32 -5.14 -27.18 -20.50
C TRP A 32 -4.20 -27.57 -21.65
N THR A 33 -2.89 -27.42 -21.46
CA THR A 33 -1.86 -27.74 -22.46
C THR A 33 -0.51 -27.96 -21.78
N THR A 34 0.46 -28.58 -22.44
CA THR A 34 1.86 -28.61 -21.97
C THR A 34 2.70 -27.47 -22.54
N ASP A 35 2.12 -26.69 -23.46
CA ASP A 35 2.75 -25.57 -24.14
C ASP A 35 1.66 -24.53 -24.44
N ILE A 36 1.64 -23.47 -23.65
CA ILE A 36 0.60 -22.44 -23.72
C ILE A 36 0.78 -21.55 -24.94
N SER A 37 2.01 -21.15 -25.26
CA SER A 37 2.31 -20.28 -26.40
C SER A 37 1.92 -20.93 -27.72
N ARG A 38 2.29 -22.21 -27.92
CA ARG A 38 1.86 -22.97 -29.10
C ARG A 38 0.34 -23.11 -29.14
N ARG A 39 -0.31 -23.36 -28.00
CA ARG A 39 -1.75 -23.58 -27.94
C ARG A 39 -2.54 -22.30 -28.23
N VAL A 40 -2.11 -21.15 -27.73
CA VAL A 40 -2.73 -19.85 -28.03
C VAL A 40 -2.57 -19.52 -29.52
N LYS A 41 -1.38 -19.70 -30.10
CA LYS A 41 -1.16 -19.55 -31.56
C LYS A 41 -2.04 -20.48 -32.40
N GLN A 42 -2.29 -21.71 -31.94
CA GLN A 42 -3.23 -22.62 -32.60
C GLN A 42 -4.65 -22.04 -32.59
N HIS A 43 -5.11 -21.54 -31.44
CA HIS A 43 -6.42 -20.91 -31.33
C HIS A 43 -6.56 -19.64 -32.19
N GLN A 44 -5.56 -18.77 -32.17
CA GLN A 44 -5.53 -17.54 -32.99
C GLN A 44 -5.48 -17.82 -34.49
N SER A 45 -4.79 -18.88 -34.92
CA SER A 45 -4.74 -19.29 -36.34
C SER A 45 -5.94 -20.15 -36.77
N GLY A 46 -7.02 -20.22 -35.99
CA GLY A 46 -8.23 -21.00 -36.32
C GLY A 46 -8.04 -22.53 -36.30
N ARG A 47 -6.90 -23.02 -35.81
CA ARG A 47 -6.55 -24.44 -35.64
C ARG A 47 -6.76 -24.94 -34.21
N GLY A 48 -7.50 -24.16 -33.42
CA GLY A 48 -7.88 -24.46 -32.03
C GLY A 48 -9.11 -25.36 -31.92
N SER A 49 -9.85 -25.24 -30.81
CA SER A 49 -11.13 -25.94 -30.64
C SER A 49 -12.20 -25.35 -31.56
N ASN A 50 -13.20 -26.16 -31.97
CA ASN A 50 -14.33 -25.69 -32.79
C ASN A 50 -15.01 -24.45 -32.18
N TYR A 51 -15.15 -24.41 -30.85
CA TYR A 51 -15.73 -23.25 -30.15
C TYR A 51 -14.91 -21.98 -30.39
N THR A 52 -13.59 -22.03 -30.18
CA THR A 52 -12.72 -20.85 -30.40
C THR A 52 -12.59 -20.47 -31.88
N LYS A 53 -12.75 -21.43 -32.80
CA LYS A 53 -12.75 -21.17 -34.25
C LYS A 53 -13.99 -20.41 -34.69
N MET A 54 -15.16 -20.73 -34.12
CA MET A 54 -16.42 -20.03 -34.40
C MET A 54 -16.50 -18.65 -33.73
N ASN A 55 -15.71 -18.41 -32.68
CA ASN A 55 -15.73 -17.18 -31.88
C ASN A 55 -14.35 -16.50 -31.84
N SER A 56 -13.62 -16.54 -32.95
CA SER A 56 -12.37 -15.79 -33.14
C SER A 56 -12.63 -14.30 -33.41
N PRO A 57 -11.66 -13.39 -33.16
CA PRO A 57 -10.37 -13.64 -32.52
C PRO A 57 -10.52 -14.04 -31.05
N VAL A 58 -9.47 -14.64 -30.49
CA VAL A 58 -9.42 -15.02 -29.08
C VAL A 58 -8.15 -14.48 -28.43
N GLU A 59 -8.26 -14.07 -27.17
CA GLU A 59 -7.20 -13.46 -26.39
C GLU A 59 -6.91 -14.31 -25.15
N LEU A 60 -5.63 -14.49 -24.80
CA LEU A 60 -5.27 -15.17 -23.55
C LEU A 60 -5.45 -14.22 -22.37
N VAL A 61 -6.38 -14.54 -21.48
CA VAL A 61 -6.80 -13.65 -20.38
C VAL A 61 -6.43 -14.18 -18.99
N TYR A 62 -6.07 -15.46 -18.89
CA TYR A 62 -5.65 -16.09 -17.64
C TYR A 62 -4.86 -17.38 -17.91
N TRP A 63 -3.87 -17.68 -17.08
CA TRP A 63 -3.23 -18.99 -17.04
C TRP A 63 -2.53 -19.28 -15.72
N GLU A 64 -2.30 -20.56 -15.44
CA GLU A 64 -1.62 -21.07 -14.25
C GLU A 64 -0.87 -22.38 -14.57
N THR A 65 0.22 -22.66 -13.84
CA THR A 65 1.07 -23.83 -14.07
C THR A 65 0.85 -24.91 -13.03
N HIS A 66 0.87 -26.17 -13.46
CA HIS A 66 0.66 -27.36 -12.66
C HIS A 66 1.74 -28.42 -12.91
N LYS A 67 2.07 -29.17 -11.84
CA LYS A 67 3.11 -30.22 -11.86
C LYS A 67 2.73 -31.45 -12.70
N THR A 68 1.43 -31.69 -12.93
CA THR A 68 0.93 -32.82 -13.72
C THR A 68 -0.30 -32.43 -14.55
N ASN A 69 -0.55 -33.16 -15.63
CA ASN A 69 -1.75 -32.98 -16.46
C ASN A 69 -3.04 -33.28 -15.67
N GLN A 70 -3.00 -34.20 -14.71
CA GLN A 70 -4.14 -34.51 -13.84
C GLN A 70 -4.56 -33.30 -13.01
N ILE A 71 -3.61 -32.55 -12.45
CA ILE A 71 -3.90 -31.34 -11.67
C ILE A 71 -4.39 -30.22 -12.59
N ALA A 72 -3.74 -30.01 -13.74
CA ALA A 72 -4.18 -29.01 -14.73
C ALA A 72 -5.62 -29.26 -15.21
N ARG A 73 -5.98 -30.51 -15.47
CA ARG A 73 -7.35 -30.91 -15.84
C ARG A 73 -8.34 -30.75 -14.69
N LYS A 74 -7.96 -31.11 -13.45
CA LYS A 74 -8.80 -30.86 -12.28
C LYS A 74 -9.11 -29.37 -12.13
N ARG A 75 -8.12 -28.51 -12.37
CA ARG A 75 -8.38 -27.07 -12.32
C ARG A 75 -9.18 -26.56 -13.50
N GLU A 76 -8.91 -27.01 -14.72
CA GLU A 76 -9.75 -26.69 -15.89
C GLU A 76 -11.23 -26.98 -15.59
N ILE A 77 -11.53 -28.12 -14.98
CA ILE A 77 -12.91 -28.48 -14.55
C ILE A 77 -13.42 -27.49 -13.50
N SER A 78 -12.61 -27.13 -12.50
CA SER A 78 -13.03 -26.16 -11.46
C SER A 78 -13.35 -24.78 -12.05
N ILE A 79 -12.54 -24.29 -13.00
CA ILE A 79 -12.77 -23.00 -13.66
C ILE A 79 -14.00 -23.11 -14.57
N LYS A 80 -14.20 -24.23 -15.27
CA LYS A 80 -15.41 -24.44 -16.09
C LYS A 80 -16.69 -24.31 -15.28
N LYS A 81 -16.70 -24.74 -14.01
CA LYS A 81 -17.82 -24.62 -13.07
C LYS A 81 -18.04 -23.20 -12.52
N MET A 82 -17.08 -22.27 -12.67
CA MET A 82 -17.24 -20.89 -12.23
C MET A 82 -18.30 -20.15 -13.06
N THR A 83 -18.99 -19.21 -12.41
CA THR A 83 -19.91 -18.29 -13.08
C THR A 83 -19.15 -17.38 -14.05
N HIS A 84 -19.88 -16.76 -14.99
CA HIS A 84 -19.27 -15.82 -15.93
C HIS A 84 -18.58 -14.65 -15.19
N GLN A 85 -19.19 -14.12 -14.13
CA GLN A 85 -18.61 -13.04 -13.31
C GLN A 85 -17.34 -13.49 -12.58
N MET A 86 -17.32 -14.70 -12.01
CA MET A 86 -16.12 -15.26 -11.39
C MET A 86 -14.98 -15.44 -12.39
N LYS A 87 -15.29 -15.87 -13.62
CA LYS A 87 -14.31 -15.95 -14.71
C LYS A 87 -13.81 -14.57 -15.09
N LYS A 88 -14.69 -13.58 -15.23
CA LYS A 88 -14.31 -12.18 -15.49
C LYS A 88 -13.36 -11.62 -14.43
N ASN A 89 -13.61 -11.91 -13.15
CA ASN A 89 -12.75 -11.46 -12.06
C ASN A 89 -11.32 -12.05 -12.13
N ILE A 90 -11.15 -13.24 -12.72
CA ILE A 90 -9.83 -13.85 -12.92
C ILE A 90 -9.29 -13.65 -14.35
N ALA A 91 -10.10 -13.11 -15.27
CA ALA A 91 -9.78 -12.89 -16.68
C ALA A 91 -8.90 -11.67 -16.94
N HIS A 92 -8.32 -11.08 -15.89
CA HIS A 92 -7.33 -10.02 -16.02
C HIS A 92 -6.14 -10.36 -15.13
N GLY A 93 -5.50 -11.49 -15.44
CA GLY A 93 -4.15 -11.71 -14.96
C GLY A 93 -3.28 -10.56 -15.45
N ASN A 94 -2.86 -9.67 -14.55
CA ASN A 94 -1.91 -8.58 -14.78
C ASN A 94 -2.27 -7.65 -15.97
N ASN A 95 -3.17 -6.69 -15.78
CA ASN A 95 -3.37 -5.62 -16.76
C ASN A 95 -2.27 -4.56 -16.67
N HIS A 96 -1.67 -4.30 -17.84
CA HIS A 96 -0.63 -3.32 -18.19
C HIS A 96 0.81 -3.64 -17.79
N VAL A 97 1.41 -4.60 -18.52
CA VAL A 97 2.75 -4.37 -19.08
C VAL A 97 2.76 -4.85 -20.52
N GLU A 98 2.49 -3.95 -21.45
CA GLU A 98 2.82 -4.19 -22.85
C GLU A 98 4.34 -4.04 -23.02
N ASP A 99 4.90 -5.11 -23.56
CA ASP A 99 6.16 -5.23 -24.31
C ASP A 99 7.53 -5.46 -23.64
N ASP A 100 7.66 -5.61 -22.31
CA ASP A 100 8.96 -5.98 -21.72
C ASP A 100 8.94 -7.04 -20.58
N THR A 101 7.78 -7.54 -20.18
CA THR A 101 7.61 -8.52 -19.07
C THR A 101 7.68 -9.98 -19.50
N LYS A 102 8.71 -10.33 -20.26
CA LYS A 102 9.02 -11.74 -20.50
C LYS A 102 9.54 -12.38 -19.21
N ASN A 103 8.56 -12.95 -18.50
CA ASN A 103 8.66 -14.04 -17.54
C ASN A 103 8.98 -13.64 -16.09
N PHE A 104 7.99 -13.11 -15.36
CA PHE A 104 8.04 -13.01 -13.89
C PHE A 104 8.43 -14.34 -13.23
N ALA A 105 8.24 -15.48 -13.89
CA ALA A 105 8.70 -16.81 -13.45
C ALA A 105 10.22 -16.92 -13.23
N LYS A 106 11.01 -15.94 -13.71
CA LYS A 106 12.45 -15.83 -13.49
C LYS A 106 12.83 -15.24 -12.13
N TYR A 107 11.87 -14.76 -11.34
CA TYR A 107 12.11 -14.21 -10.01
C TYR A 107 11.79 -15.22 -8.91
N GLU A 108 12.70 -15.38 -7.96
CA GLU A 108 12.58 -16.29 -6.82
C GLU A 108 11.67 -15.71 -5.74
N TYR A 109 11.70 -14.39 -5.57
CA TYR A 109 10.94 -13.67 -4.56
C TYR A 109 9.80 -12.89 -5.19
N PHE A 110 8.66 -12.90 -4.51
CA PHE A 110 7.55 -12.00 -4.72
C PHE A 110 7.22 -11.31 -3.39
N VAL A 111 7.08 -10.00 -3.39
CA VAL A 111 6.69 -9.21 -2.22
C VAL A 111 5.46 -8.39 -2.58
N SER A 112 4.48 -8.35 -1.68
CA SER A 112 3.36 -7.41 -1.76
C SER A 112 3.35 -6.58 -0.49
N SER A 113 3.47 -5.26 -0.64
CA SER A 113 3.44 -4.29 0.46
C SER A 113 2.27 -3.34 0.26
N PRO A 114 1.25 -3.36 1.14
CA PRO A 114 0.06 -2.53 0.98
C PRO A 114 0.37 -1.04 1.22
N GLY A 115 -0.39 -0.16 0.59
CA GLY A 115 -0.53 1.22 1.04
C GLY A 115 -1.43 1.29 2.28
N ARG A 116 -1.68 2.50 2.77
CA ARG A 116 -2.51 2.71 3.98
C ARG A 116 -3.37 3.95 3.91
N VAL A 117 -4.47 3.94 4.64
CA VAL A 117 -5.23 5.14 5.01
C VAL A 117 -5.18 5.31 6.53
N ASN A 118 -5.30 6.55 7.00
CA ASN A 118 -5.54 6.77 8.42
C ASN A 118 -7.00 7.10 8.68
N LEU A 119 -7.65 6.35 9.57
CA LEU A 119 -9.04 6.61 9.92
C LEU A 119 -9.17 7.72 10.97
N LEU A 120 -8.21 7.84 11.89
CA LEU A 120 -8.20 8.84 12.96
C LEU A 120 -6.79 9.00 13.55
N GLY A 121 -6.47 10.18 14.11
CA GLY A 121 -5.13 10.45 14.63
C GLY A 121 -4.19 11.07 13.59
N GLU A 122 -4.64 12.09 12.86
CA GLU A 122 -3.69 12.80 11.98
C GLU A 122 -2.80 13.75 12.76
N HIS A 123 -1.56 13.89 12.34
CA HIS A 123 -0.60 14.83 12.93
C HIS A 123 -0.33 14.63 14.44
N VAL A 124 -0.68 13.46 14.99
CA VAL A 124 -0.34 13.06 16.36
C VAL A 124 0.82 12.07 16.41
N ASP A 125 1.12 11.38 15.31
CA ASP A 125 2.18 10.37 15.21
C ASP A 125 3.56 10.91 15.59
N TYR A 126 3.96 12.06 15.03
CA TYR A 126 5.20 12.75 15.40
C TYR A 126 5.09 13.57 16.68
N ASN A 127 3.91 13.62 17.30
CA ASN A 127 3.67 14.22 18.61
C ASN A 127 3.54 13.17 19.73
N GLY A 128 3.85 11.90 19.43
CA GLY A 128 3.87 10.78 20.37
C GLY A 128 2.49 10.19 20.71
N GLY A 129 1.45 10.58 19.98
CA GLY A 129 0.05 10.19 20.23
C GLY A 129 -0.37 8.90 19.54
N PRO A 130 -1.55 8.37 19.92
CA PRO A 130 -2.11 7.20 19.28
C PRO A 130 -2.69 7.53 17.89
N VAL A 131 -2.51 6.59 16.96
CA VAL A 131 -3.08 6.64 15.60
C VAL A 131 -3.91 5.39 15.33
N LEU A 132 -4.80 5.48 14.33
CA LEU A 132 -5.68 4.38 13.94
C LEU A 132 -5.66 4.12 12.42
N PRO A 133 -4.50 3.75 11.83
CA PRO A 133 -4.40 3.46 10.41
C PRO A 133 -4.95 2.09 10.01
N VAL A 134 -5.17 1.93 8.71
CA VAL A 134 -5.59 0.69 8.06
C VAL A 134 -4.71 0.47 6.82
N ALA A 135 -4.09 -0.70 6.72
CA ALA A 135 -3.50 -1.15 5.46
C ALA A 135 -4.60 -1.53 4.45
N ILE A 136 -4.47 -1.09 3.21
CA ILE A 136 -5.53 -1.26 2.19
C ILE A 136 -5.18 -2.32 1.13
N ASP A 137 -6.19 -2.81 0.42
CA ASP A 137 -6.08 -3.73 -0.73
C ASP A 137 -5.53 -3.09 -2.02
N ARG A 138 -4.64 -2.11 -1.84
CA ARG A 138 -3.78 -1.53 -2.88
C ARG A 138 -2.34 -1.71 -2.42
N SER A 139 -1.47 -2.22 -3.29
CA SER A 139 -0.11 -2.58 -2.91
C SER A 139 0.92 -2.27 -3.99
N VAL A 140 2.17 -2.15 -3.52
CA VAL A 140 3.37 -2.30 -4.32
C VAL A 140 3.65 -3.81 -4.44
N SER A 141 3.77 -4.27 -5.68
CA SER A 141 4.14 -5.64 -6.02
C SER A 141 5.56 -5.66 -6.57
N LEU A 142 6.45 -6.42 -5.93
CA LEU A 142 7.88 -6.50 -6.21
C LEU A 142 8.24 -7.95 -6.53
N TRP A 143 9.07 -8.15 -7.56
CA TRP A 143 9.64 -9.45 -7.91
C TRP A 143 11.15 -9.31 -7.96
N ALA A 144 11.88 -10.22 -7.30
CA ALA A 144 13.31 -10.07 -7.17
C ALA A 144 14.07 -11.40 -7.16
N ASN A 145 15.37 -11.31 -7.47
CA ASN A 145 16.37 -12.34 -7.29
C ASN A 145 17.51 -11.77 -6.46
N LYS A 146 18.00 -12.56 -5.51
CA LYS A 146 19.24 -12.26 -4.80
C LYS A 146 20.42 -12.31 -5.80
N GLN A 147 21.36 -11.39 -5.65
CA GLN A 147 22.66 -11.43 -6.31
C GLN A 147 23.75 -11.64 -5.27
N ASP A 148 24.84 -12.27 -5.68
CA ASP A 148 26.02 -12.51 -4.82
C ASP A 148 26.98 -11.31 -4.79
N ASP A 149 26.72 -10.28 -5.61
CA ASP A 149 27.44 -9.00 -5.60
C ASP A 149 26.72 -7.94 -4.73
N GLU A 150 27.28 -6.73 -4.67
CA GLU A 150 26.69 -5.58 -3.97
C GLU A 150 26.05 -4.58 -4.96
N LEU A 151 25.49 -5.10 -6.07
CA LEU A 151 24.77 -4.29 -7.04
C LEU A 151 23.26 -4.40 -6.84
N PHE A 152 22.61 -3.25 -6.89
CA PHE A 152 21.16 -3.12 -6.76
C PHE A 152 20.59 -2.66 -8.09
N SER A 153 19.90 -3.55 -8.80
CA SER A 153 19.19 -3.23 -10.04
C SER A 153 17.69 -3.16 -9.76
N ILE A 154 17.07 -2.03 -10.09
CA ILE A 154 15.65 -1.81 -9.87
C ILE A 154 15.02 -1.26 -11.13
N LYS A 155 13.97 -1.92 -11.63
CA LYS A 155 13.09 -1.41 -12.70
C LYS A 155 11.68 -1.19 -12.17
N THR A 156 11.15 0.01 -12.41
CA THR A 156 9.74 0.33 -12.18
C THR A 156 8.97 0.14 -13.48
N ILE A 157 7.96 -0.73 -13.42
CA ILE A 157 7.12 -1.09 -14.55
C ILE A 157 6.27 0.10 -14.99
N ASP A 158 5.62 0.77 -14.05
CA ASP A 158 4.60 1.78 -14.35
C ASP A 158 5.20 3.06 -14.96
N LEU A 159 6.47 3.35 -14.61
CA LEU A 159 7.21 4.50 -15.15
C LEU A 159 8.13 4.12 -16.32
N ASN A 160 8.33 2.82 -16.56
CA ASN A 160 9.32 2.30 -17.51
C ASN A 160 10.72 2.91 -17.31
N LEU A 161 11.16 2.98 -16.05
CA LEU A 161 12.48 3.48 -15.66
C LEU A 161 13.26 2.40 -14.93
N GLU A 162 14.58 2.50 -14.99
CA GLU A 162 15.49 1.63 -14.28
C GLU A 162 16.63 2.41 -13.63
N VAL A 163 17.20 1.86 -12.58
CA VAL A 163 18.40 2.35 -11.93
C VAL A 163 19.26 1.18 -11.49
N ILE A 164 20.58 1.36 -11.58
CA ILE A 164 21.57 0.44 -11.03
C ILE A 164 22.51 1.26 -10.16
N PHE A 165 22.77 0.80 -8.94
CA PHE A 165 23.70 1.47 -8.01
C PHE A 165 24.39 0.45 -7.12
N SER A 166 25.41 0.89 -6.39
CA SER A 166 26.19 0.07 -5.44
C SER A 166 26.26 0.75 -4.07
N LEU A 167 26.77 0.04 -3.06
CA LEU A 167 26.96 0.60 -1.72
C LEU A 167 27.85 1.86 -1.72
N GLU A 168 28.91 1.92 -2.53
CA GLU A 168 29.83 3.07 -2.63
C GLU A 168 29.17 4.36 -3.15
N SER A 169 28.07 4.20 -3.91
CA SER A 169 27.33 5.31 -4.51
C SER A 169 26.19 5.83 -3.62
N LEU A 170 25.85 5.08 -2.57
CA LEU A 170 24.64 5.26 -1.79
C LEU A 170 24.61 6.58 -1.01
N GLU A 171 25.68 6.92 -0.30
CA GLU A 171 25.77 8.19 0.45
C GLU A 171 25.65 9.42 -0.45
N ARG A 172 26.17 9.34 -1.67
CA ARG A 172 26.14 10.43 -2.65
C ARG A 172 24.85 10.46 -3.48
N LYS A 173 23.97 9.47 -3.31
CA LYS A 173 22.72 9.30 -4.07
C LYS A 173 22.96 9.22 -5.58
N LEU A 174 24.02 8.53 -5.99
CA LEU A 174 24.41 8.38 -7.39
C LEU A 174 24.07 6.99 -7.92
N ASP A 175 23.84 6.89 -9.22
CA ASP A 175 23.78 5.62 -9.94
C ASP A 175 25.18 5.10 -10.30
N ILE A 176 25.23 3.93 -10.94
CA ILE A 176 26.48 3.27 -11.38
C ILE A 176 27.27 4.08 -12.42
N HIS A 177 26.64 5.06 -13.08
CA HIS A 177 27.26 5.96 -14.04
C HIS A 177 27.69 7.29 -13.42
N GLY A 178 27.45 7.49 -12.12
CA GLY A 178 27.78 8.72 -11.40
C GLY A 178 26.75 9.84 -11.57
N ALA A 179 25.60 9.58 -12.19
CA ALA A 179 24.50 10.53 -12.26
C ALA A 179 23.64 10.46 -11.00
N ARG A 180 22.91 11.54 -10.69
CA ARG A 180 22.00 11.56 -9.54
C ARG A 180 20.84 10.57 -9.76
N MET A 181 20.57 9.73 -8.76
CA MET A 181 19.44 8.81 -8.82
C MET A 181 18.11 9.57 -8.96
N PRO A 182 17.13 9.01 -9.71
CA PRO A 182 15.80 9.59 -9.78
C PRO A 182 15.10 9.51 -8.41
N ASP A 183 14.19 10.46 -8.12
CA ASP A 183 13.57 10.59 -6.79
C ASP A 183 12.87 9.30 -6.32
N TRP A 184 12.24 8.56 -7.22
CA TRP A 184 11.58 7.30 -6.88
C TRP A 184 12.56 6.23 -6.38
N ALA A 185 13.81 6.25 -6.86
CA ALA A 185 14.85 5.29 -6.47
C ALA A 185 15.44 5.61 -5.10
N LEU A 186 15.25 6.83 -4.59
CA LEU A 186 15.72 7.21 -3.26
C LEU A 186 15.02 6.42 -2.14
N TYR A 187 13.77 5.96 -2.35
CA TYR A 187 13.02 5.16 -1.38
C TYR A 187 13.57 3.72 -1.21
N PRO A 188 13.80 2.91 -2.25
CA PRO A 188 14.49 1.63 -2.05
C PRO A 188 15.95 1.80 -1.63
N ALA A 189 16.65 2.83 -2.13
CA ALA A 189 18.03 3.12 -1.73
C ALA A 189 18.14 3.50 -0.24
N SER A 190 17.18 4.25 0.29
CA SER A 190 17.15 4.64 1.70
C SER A 190 17.11 3.44 2.63
N VAL A 191 16.37 2.38 2.26
CA VAL A 191 16.27 1.15 3.04
C VAL A 191 17.62 0.45 3.13
N ILE A 192 18.33 0.34 2.01
CA ILE A 192 19.68 -0.24 1.97
C ILE A 192 20.62 0.58 2.85
N TRP A 193 20.53 1.90 2.77
CA TRP A 193 21.35 2.81 3.57
C TRP A 193 21.07 2.66 5.07
N ALA A 194 19.79 2.59 5.44
CA ALA A 194 19.38 2.39 6.83
C ALA A 194 19.84 1.03 7.36
N ALA A 195 19.80 -0.02 6.53
CA ALA A 195 20.30 -1.34 6.88
C ALA A 195 21.80 -1.32 7.18
N VAL A 196 22.62 -0.71 6.32
CA VAL A 196 24.06 -0.55 6.54
C VAL A 196 24.34 0.25 7.82
N LYS A 197 23.63 1.36 8.04
CA LYS A 197 23.75 2.19 9.26
C LYS A 197 23.43 1.40 10.54
N ASN A 198 22.50 0.45 10.46
CA ASN A 198 22.12 -0.45 11.55
C ASN A 198 22.93 -1.76 11.60
N GLN A 199 24.04 -1.85 10.84
CA GLN A 199 24.93 -3.02 10.81
C GLN A 199 24.22 -4.32 10.38
N LEU A 200 23.15 -4.20 9.60
CA LEU A 200 22.49 -5.33 8.98
C LEU A 200 23.26 -5.75 7.72
N THR A 201 23.32 -7.05 7.46
CA THR A 201 23.96 -7.58 6.24
C THR A 201 23.17 -7.17 5.01
N VAL A 202 23.84 -6.82 3.92
CA VAL A 202 23.18 -6.45 2.66
C VAL A 202 23.74 -7.30 1.54
N SER A 203 22.86 -7.78 0.67
CA SER A 203 23.18 -8.48 -0.58
C SER A 203 22.59 -7.69 -1.73
N GLY A 204 23.27 -7.70 -2.87
CA GLY A 204 22.71 -7.19 -4.12
C GLY A 204 21.44 -7.94 -4.54
N PHE A 205 20.68 -7.33 -5.44
CA PHE A 205 19.49 -7.93 -6.00
C PHE A 205 19.17 -7.35 -7.39
N ASP A 206 18.49 -8.14 -8.21
CA ASP A 206 17.77 -7.68 -9.40
C ASP A 206 16.27 -7.69 -9.10
N ALA A 207 15.62 -6.55 -9.17
CA ALA A 207 14.23 -6.39 -8.80
C ALA A 207 13.43 -5.56 -9.80
N ILE A 208 12.17 -5.95 -9.99
CA ILE A 208 11.16 -5.16 -10.70
C ILE A 208 9.94 -4.94 -9.81
N PHE A 209 9.33 -3.77 -9.90
CA PHE A 209 8.09 -3.51 -9.16
C PHE A 209 7.06 -2.71 -9.95
N SER A 210 5.80 -2.85 -9.55
CA SER A 210 4.64 -2.07 -10.01
C SER A 210 3.78 -1.73 -8.79
N SER A 211 3.02 -0.65 -8.86
CA SER A 211 2.13 -0.19 -7.79
C SER A 211 0.75 0.11 -8.33
N ASN A 212 -0.27 -0.42 -7.66
CA ASN A 212 -1.65 0.05 -7.83
C ASN A 212 -2.10 1.01 -6.70
N VAL A 213 -1.16 1.42 -5.83
CA VAL A 213 -1.38 2.48 -4.84
C VAL A 213 -1.34 3.83 -5.57
N PRO A 214 -2.41 4.63 -5.53
CA PRO A 214 -2.44 5.93 -6.19
C PRO A 214 -1.30 6.85 -5.73
N ILE A 215 -0.50 7.31 -6.70
CA ILE A 215 0.67 8.17 -6.45
C ILE A 215 0.20 9.55 -5.97
N GLY A 216 0.81 10.05 -4.90
CA GLY A 216 0.55 11.41 -4.40
C GLY A 216 -0.83 11.61 -3.73
N ALA A 217 -1.63 10.54 -3.64
CA ALA A 217 -2.97 10.58 -3.05
C ALA A 217 -2.97 10.60 -1.51
N GLY A 218 -1.79 10.58 -0.86
CA GLY A 218 -1.71 10.46 0.60
C GLY A 218 -1.98 9.05 1.13
N LEU A 219 -1.85 8.03 0.27
CA LEU A 219 -2.02 6.60 0.59
C LEU A 219 -0.71 5.87 0.91
N SER A 220 0.34 6.64 1.23
CA SER A 220 1.70 6.16 1.57
C SER A 220 2.33 5.24 0.54
N SER A 221 2.31 5.66 -0.73
CA SER A 221 3.04 4.95 -1.77
C SER A 221 4.55 4.85 -1.48
N SER A 222 5.15 5.85 -0.82
CA SER A 222 6.56 5.80 -0.40
C SER A 222 6.82 4.71 0.63
N ALA A 223 6.10 4.74 1.76
CA ALA A 223 6.25 3.73 2.80
C ALA A 223 5.95 2.31 2.31
N ALA A 224 4.97 2.13 1.41
CA ALA A 224 4.70 0.83 0.79
C ALA A 224 5.90 0.32 -0.02
N VAL A 225 6.58 1.19 -0.79
CA VAL A 225 7.82 0.85 -1.51
C VAL A 225 8.92 0.50 -0.51
N GLU A 226 9.19 1.36 0.48
CA GLU A 226 10.24 1.14 1.48
C GLU A 226 10.05 -0.20 2.21
N ILE A 227 8.86 -0.45 2.73
CA ILE A 227 8.52 -1.70 3.43
C ILE A 227 8.62 -2.91 2.50
N GLY A 228 8.25 -2.78 1.22
CA GLY A 228 8.40 -3.87 0.25
C GLY A 228 9.86 -4.26 0.04
N PHE A 229 10.75 -3.28 -0.15
CA PHE A 229 12.18 -3.53 -0.32
C PHE A 229 12.85 -3.97 1.00
N ALA A 230 12.41 -3.45 2.14
CA ALA A 230 12.90 -3.88 3.44
C ALA A 230 12.52 -5.34 3.73
N ALA A 231 11.28 -5.74 3.41
CA ALA A 231 10.83 -7.12 3.55
C ALA A 231 11.59 -8.07 2.61
N LEU A 232 11.87 -7.64 1.37
CA LEU A 232 12.75 -8.38 0.47
C LEU A 232 14.14 -8.59 1.08
N LEU A 233 14.77 -7.51 1.55
CA LEU A 233 16.11 -7.55 2.14
C LEU A 233 16.15 -8.42 3.40
N ARG A 234 15.15 -8.31 4.27
CA ARG A 234 15.00 -9.18 5.44
C ARG A 234 15.05 -10.65 5.06
N GLU A 235 14.37 -11.05 3.98
CA GLU A 235 14.35 -12.44 3.53
C GLU A 235 15.67 -12.85 2.88
N ILE A 236 16.21 -12.08 1.92
CA ILE A 236 17.43 -12.49 1.18
C ILE A 236 18.71 -12.41 2.02
N CYS A 237 18.73 -11.57 3.05
CA CYS A 237 19.83 -11.38 3.99
C CYS A 237 19.59 -12.03 5.36
N ASN A 238 18.43 -12.66 5.56
CA ASN A 238 18.04 -13.36 6.80
C ASN A 238 18.12 -12.47 8.06
N TRP A 239 17.62 -11.24 7.98
CA TRP A 239 17.58 -10.33 9.13
C TRP A 239 16.66 -10.85 10.22
N GLN A 240 17.13 -10.82 11.47
CA GLN A 240 16.35 -11.25 12.64
C GLN A 240 15.60 -10.07 13.25
N ILE A 241 14.73 -9.44 12.45
CA ILE A 241 13.91 -8.30 12.87
C ILE A 241 12.43 -8.51 12.56
N ASP A 242 11.57 -8.11 13.49
CA ASP A 242 10.11 -8.18 13.30
C ASP A 242 9.58 -7.03 12.41
N ASP A 243 8.28 -7.04 12.11
CA ASP A 243 7.63 -6.03 11.26
C ASP A 243 7.62 -4.63 11.89
N THR A 244 7.69 -4.52 13.21
CA THR A 244 7.77 -3.23 13.91
C THR A 244 9.18 -2.63 13.75
N GLN A 245 10.21 -3.45 13.93
CA GLN A 245 11.60 -3.07 13.69
C GLN A 245 11.84 -2.75 12.21
N LEU A 246 11.21 -3.50 11.30
CA LEU A 246 11.22 -3.22 9.86
C LEU A 246 10.63 -1.83 9.55
N ALA A 247 9.52 -1.48 10.20
CA ALA A 247 8.91 -0.16 10.07
C ALA A 247 9.81 0.97 10.60
N LEU A 248 10.46 0.78 11.75
CA LEU A 248 11.39 1.76 12.34
C LEU A 248 12.64 1.98 11.46
N LEU A 249 13.13 0.91 10.84
CA LEU A 249 14.21 0.98 9.85
C LEU A 249 13.80 1.87 8.66
N CYS A 250 12.60 1.66 8.12
CA CYS A 250 12.08 2.44 6.99
C CYS A 250 11.75 3.88 7.39
N GLN A 251 11.26 4.13 8.60
CA GLN A 251 11.07 5.49 9.08
C GLN A 251 12.40 6.24 9.12
N THR A 252 13.45 5.60 9.64
CA THR A 252 14.81 6.17 9.66
C THR A 252 15.32 6.43 8.23
N ALA A 253 15.03 5.52 7.31
CA ALA A 253 15.35 5.65 5.90
C ALA A 253 14.68 6.89 5.26
N GLU A 254 13.37 7.08 5.47
CA GLU A 254 12.64 8.23 4.92
C GLU A 254 13.09 9.57 5.53
N ASN A 255 13.33 9.59 6.85
CA ASN A 255 13.71 10.81 7.58
C ASN A 255 15.16 11.22 7.26
N ASP A 256 16.12 10.33 7.45
CA ASP A 256 17.54 10.68 7.43
C ASP A 256 18.14 10.64 6.03
N TYR A 257 17.66 9.72 5.16
CA TYR A 257 18.19 9.58 3.81
C TYR A 257 17.35 10.33 2.79
N VAL A 258 16.04 10.10 2.71
CA VAL A 258 15.19 10.80 1.72
C VAL A 258 15.06 12.27 2.11
N GLY A 259 14.99 12.57 3.41
CA GLY A 259 14.89 13.93 3.96
C GLY A 259 13.45 14.36 4.25
N VAL A 260 12.53 13.41 4.44
CA VAL A 260 11.11 13.67 4.71
C VAL A 260 10.81 13.35 6.17
N ASN A 261 10.56 14.40 6.96
CA ASN A 261 10.32 14.28 8.41
C ASN A 261 8.92 13.73 8.74
N CYS A 262 8.72 12.42 8.61
CA CYS A 262 7.47 11.71 8.92
C CYS A 262 7.49 11.04 10.30
N GLY A 263 6.31 10.72 10.86
CA GLY A 263 6.20 9.77 11.96
C GLY A 263 6.22 8.32 11.46
N ILE A 264 5.99 7.37 12.38
CA ILE A 264 6.11 5.92 12.13
C ILE A 264 4.85 5.29 11.53
N MET A 265 3.72 6.01 11.52
CA MET A 265 2.39 5.49 11.22
C MET A 265 2.31 4.76 9.88
N ASP A 266 2.89 5.36 8.84
CA ASP A 266 2.78 4.88 7.46
C ASP A 266 3.49 3.55 7.29
N GLN A 267 4.77 3.51 7.63
CA GLN A 267 5.61 2.32 7.62
C GLN A 267 5.01 1.22 8.51
N PHE A 268 4.54 1.59 9.70
CA PHE A 268 3.94 0.65 10.63
C PHE A 268 2.69 -0.02 10.05
N ALA A 269 1.79 0.77 9.47
CA ALA A 269 0.56 0.26 8.88
C ALA A 269 0.84 -0.66 7.68
N CYS A 270 1.77 -0.26 6.81
CA CYS A 270 2.16 -1.07 5.65
C CYS A 270 2.75 -2.42 6.09
N ALA A 271 3.53 -2.45 7.19
CA ALA A 271 4.15 -3.67 7.69
C ALA A 271 3.20 -4.56 8.50
N ASN A 272 2.41 -3.99 9.41
CA ASN A 272 1.64 -4.72 10.44
C ASN A 272 0.14 -4.81 10.16
N GLY A 273 -0.30 -4.53 8.92
CA GLY A 273 -1.69 -4.64 8.51
C GLY A 273 -2.35 -5.96 8.90
N VAL A 274 -3.64 -5.92 9.24
CA VAL A 274 -4.44 -7.10 9.59
C VAL A 274 -5.73 -7.08 8.78
N ASP A 275 -6.08 -8.23 8.20
CA ASP A 275 -7.33 -8.39 7.45
C ASP A 275 -8.53 -7.96 8.30
N ASN A 276 -9.39 -7.12 7.72
CA ASN A 276 -10.61 -6.60 8.36
C ASN A 276 -10.41 -5.84 9.69
N ALA A 277 -9.24 -5.23 9.92
CA ALA A 277 -8.99 -4.44 11.12
C ALA A 277 -8.24 -3.14 10.83
N ALA A 278 -8.52 -2.12 11.65
CA ALA A 278 -7.63 -0.99 11.86
C ALA A 278 -6.54 -1.38 12.88
N LEU A 279 -5.49 -0.57 12.97
CA LEU A 279 -4.39 -0.79 13.89
C LEU A 279 -4.36 0.36 14.88
N TYR A 280 -4.67 0.11 16.15
CA TYR A 280 -4.31 1.07 17.18
C TYR A 280 -2.79 1.02 17.34
N LEU A 281 -2.12 2.16 17.24
CA LEU A 281 -0.69 2.28 17.51
C LEU A 281 -0.45 3.53 18.35
N ASN A 282 0.08 3.36 19.54
CA ASN A 282 0.64 4.44 20.32
C ASN A 282 2.10 4.68 19.90
N THR A 283 2.39 5.80 19.23
CA THR A 283 3.69 6.00 18.56
C THR A 283 4.85 6.31 19.51
N SER A 284 4.58 6.68 20.76
CA SER A 284 5.63 6.90 21.77
C SER A 284 6.04 5.61 22.46
N SER A 285 5.08 4.75 22.81
CA SER A 285 5.35 3.47 23.50
C SER A 285 5.52 2.28 22.55
N MET A 286 5.18 2.44 21.26
CA MET A 286 5.07 1.36 20.27
C MET A 286 4.07 0.26 20.64
N LYS A 287 3.21 0.47 21.65
CA LYS A 287 2.12 -0.44 21.97
C LYS A 287 1.09 -0.40 20.85
N TRP A 288 0.74 -1.56 20.32
CA TRP A 288 -0.25 -1.67 19.25
C TRP A 288 -1.11 -2.93 19.37
N TYR A 289 -2.27 -2.91 18.72
CA TYR A 289 -3.13 -4.08 18.56
C TYR A 289 -4.17 -3.84 17.45
N PRO A 290 -4.67 -4.90 16.78
CA PRO A 290 -5.73 -4.77 15.79
C PRO A 290 -7.07 -4.41 16.45
N VAL A 291 -7.84 -3.54 15.79
CA VAL A 291 -9.18 -3.12 16.16
C VAL A 291 -10.13 -3.52 15.02
N PRO A 292 -10.99 -4.54 15.22
CA PRO A 292 -11.86 -5.05 14.16
C PRO A 292 -12.75 -3.96 13.55
N LEU A 293 -12.89 -3.99 12.23
CA LEU A 293 -13.89 -3.21 11.51
C LEU A 293 -15.15 -4.07 11.29
N PRO A 294 -16.36 -3.48 11.28
CA PRO A 294 -17.57 -4.22 10.92
C PRO A 294 -17.48 -4.84 9.51
N GLU A 295 -18.06 -6.03 9.30
CA GLU A 295 -17.93 -6.76 8.03
C GLU A 295 -18.73 -6.14 6.86
N ASP A 296 -19.75 -5.34 7.20
CA ASP A 296 -20.69 -4.68 6.31
C ASP A 296 -20.25 -3.26 5.92
N VAL A 297 -19.05 -2.82 6.35
CA VAL A 297 -18.48 -1.54 5.94
C VAL A 297 -17.43 -1.68 4.85
N ILE A 298 -17.22 -0.58 4.13
CA ILE A 298 -16.15 -0.44 3.17
C ILE A 298 -15.54 0.95 3.24
N LEU A 299 -14.25 1.04 2.94
CA LEU A 299 -13.53 2.30 2.92
C LEU A 299 -13.60 2.88 1.52
N ILE A 300 -14.09 4.12 1.40
CA ILE A 300 -14.08 4.88 0.16
C ILE A 300 -13.05 5.99 0.30
N ILE A 301 -12.04 5.96 -0.56
CA ILE A 301 -11.02 7.00 -0.65
C ILE A 301 -11.35 7.86 -1.86
N ALA A 302 -11.52 9.16 -1.67
CA ALA A 302 -11.71 10.10 -2.77
C ALA A 302 -10.52 11.05 -2.89
N ASP A 303 -9.84 11.00 -4.02
CA ASP A 303 -8.72 11.87 -4.38
C ASP A 303 -9.25 13.12 -5.09
N SER A 304 -9.07 14.27 -4.44
CA SER A 304 -9.45 15.59 -4.96
C SER A 304 -8.68 16.00 -6.22
N LYS A 305 -7.59 15.28 -6.55
CA LYS A 305 -6.60 15.64 -7.59
C LYS A 305 -5.90 16.98 -7.37
N VAL A 306 -6.14 17.64 -6.23
CA VAL A 306 -5.46 18.89 -5.89
C VAL A 306 -4.04 18.56 -5.42
N LYS A 307 -3.06 19.03 -6.19
CA LYS A 307 -1.64 18.84 -5.90
C LYS A 307 -1.21 19.66 -4.69
N ARG A 308 -0.34 19.06 -3.89
CA ARG A 308 0.24 19.60 -2.65
C ARG A 308 1.40 20.59 -2.87
N ALA A 309 1.24 21.60 -3.73
CA ALA A 309 2.33 22.47 -4.19
C ALA A 309 3.05 23.27 -3.08
N LEU A 310 2.49 23.35 -1.87
CA LEU A 310 3.05 24.06 -0.70
C LEU A 310 3.01 23.22 0.59
N ALA A 311 2.74 21.92 0.50
CA ALA A 311 2.50 21.12 1.69
C ALA A 311 3.75 20.90 2.54
N SER A 312 4.95 20.86 1.95
CA SER A 312 6.19 20.59 2.71
C SER A 312 6.53 21.70 3.69
N SER A 313 6.44 22.97 3.27
CA SER A 313 6.67 24.12 4.17
C SER A 313 5.56 24.23 5.22
N ALA A 314 4.29 24.15 4.81
CA ALA A 314 3.16 24.26 5.72
C ALA A 314 3.12 23.12 6.75
N TYR A 315 3.47 21.90 6.35
CA TYR A 315 3.62 20.75 7.26
C TYR A 315 4.71 21.00 8.31
N ASN A 316 5.88 21.50 7.90
CA ASN A 316 6.96 21.82 8.81
C ASN A 316 6.58 22.93 9.80
N GLU A 317 5.81 23.94 9.37
CA GLU A 317 5.28 24.98 10.26
C GLU A 317 4.34 24.40 11.34
N ARG A 318 3.51 23.40 11.00
CA ARG A 318 2.65 22.71 11.97
C ARG A 318 3.49 21.97 13.00
N ARG A 319 4.51 21.24 12.54
CA ARG A 319 5.44 20.52 13.42
C ARG A 319 6.19 21.49 14.34
N GLU A 320 6.67 22.60 13.82
CA GLU A 320 7.37 23.61 14.63
C GLU A 320 6.45 24.26 15.65
N SER A 321 5.20 24.53 15.29
CA SER A 321 4.19 25.01 16.25
C SER A 321 4.00 24.02 17.40
N CYS A 322 3.94 22.72 17.11
CA CYS A 322 3.86 21.67 18.12
C CYS A 322 5.13 21.60 19.00
N ASN A 323 6.32 21.72 18.42
CA ASN A 323 7.58 21.77 19.17
C ASN A 323 7.63 22.96 20.14
N GLN A 324 7.17 24.13 19.69
CA GLN A 324 7.07 25.33 20.52
C GLN A 324 6.07 25.13 21.67
N ALA A 325 4.91 24.54 21.39
CA ALA A 325 3.94 24.19 22.42
C ALA A 325 4.58 23.27 23.47
N LEU A 326 5.25 22.20 23.05
CA LEU A 326 5.89 21.25 23.96
C LEU A 326 6.96 21.94 24.83
N LYS A 327 7.79 22.78 24.23
CA LYS A 327 8.85 23.52 24.93
C LYS A 327 8.28 24.43 26.03
N ILE A 328 7.19 25.14 25.75
CA ILE A 328 6.54 26.03 26.73
C ILE A 328 5.83 25.20 27.81
N MET A 329 5.09 24.17 27.41
CA MET A 329 4.35 23.32 28.35
C MET A 329 5.27 22.58 29.33
N ARG A 330 6.48 22.19 28.90
CA ARG A 330 7.51 21.58 29.77
C ARG A 330 7.97 22.49 30.92
N GLN A 331 7.81 23.81 30.82
CA GLN A 331 8.12 24.73 31.93
C GLN A 331 7.17 24.54 33.12
N TYR A 332 5.95 24.06 32.86
CA TYR A 332 4.92 23.81 33.86
C TYR A 332 4.76 22.31 34.18
N LEU A 333 5.07 21.46 33.21
CA LEU A 333 4.92 20.00 33.27
C LEU A 333 6.27 19.33 32.91
N PRO A 334 7.27 19.32 33.81
CA PRO A 334 8.64 18.90 33.47
C PRO A 334 8.77 17.41 33.11
N THR A 335 7.77 16.58 33.40
CA THR A 335 7.78 15.14 33.15
C THR A 335 7.26 14.73 31.77
N ILE A 336 6.74 15.66 30.96
CA ILE A 336 6.21 15.33 29.63
C ILE A 336 7.34 15.18 28.60
N ASN A 337 7.26 14.11 27.82
CA ASN A 337 8.19 13.82 26.74
C ASN A 337 7.66 14.32 25.40
N CYS A 338 6.35 14.31 25.20
CA CYS A 338 5.70 14.72 23.96
C CYS A 338 4.38 15.46 24.23
N LEU A 339 3.76 16.03 23.19
CA LEU A 339 2.49 16.74 23.37
C LEU A 339 1.34 15.80 23.74
N ALA A 340 1.39 14.54 23.30
CA ALA A 340 0.36 13.56 23.62
C ALA A 340 0.32 13.16 25.12
N ASP A 341 1.36 13.49 25.89
CA ASP A 341 1.37 13.28 27.35
C ASP A 341 0.49 14.31 28.10
N ILE A 342 -0.02 15.32 27.39
CA ILE A 342 -0.83 16.41 27.94
C ILE A 342 -2.31 16.06 27.82
N ASN A 343 -3.07 16.26 28.90
CA ASN A 343 -4.53 16.17 28.87
C ASN A 343 -5.21 17.55 28.69
N PRO A 344 -6.51 17.60 28.34
CA PRO A 344 -7.22 18.87 28.08
C PRO A 344 -7.19 19.85 29.24
N ASP A 345 -7.28 19.38 30.49
CA ASP A 345 -7.26 20.23 31.68
C ASP A 345 -5.88 20.88 31.87
N GLN A 346 -4.81 20.12 31.67
CA GLN A 346 -3.45 20.63 31.69
C GLN A 346 -3.23 21.69 30.60
N LEU A 347 -3.68 21.43 29.37
CA LEU A 347 -3.59 22.42 28.29
C LEU A 347 -4.38 23.69 28.60
N LYS A 348 -5.59 23.56 29.15
CA LYS A 348 -6.42 24.70 29.56
C LYS A 348 -5.76 25.53 30.67
N ASN A 349 -5.12 24.87 31.63
CA ASN A 349 -4.52 25.52 32.79
C ASN A 349 -3.19 26.21 32.45
N PHE A 350 -2.32 25.55 31.69
CA PHE A 350 -0.95 26.01 31.43
C PHE A 350 -0.73 26.56 30.02
N GLY A 351 -1.66 26.33 29.09
CA GLY A 351 -1.54 26.78 27.70
C GLY A 351 -1.81 28.27 27.46
N LYS A 352 -2.13 29.05 28.49
CA LYS A 352 -2.39 30.50 28.36
C LYS A 352 -1.19 31.31 27.87
N SER A 353 0.02 30.78 28.04
CA SER A 353 1.28 31.38 27.56
C SER A 353 1.60 31.04 26.10
N LEU A 354 0.85 30.14 25.48
CA LEU A 354 1.00 29.81 24.06
C LEU A 354 0.40 30.93 23.19
N SER A 355 1.00 31.17 22.03
CA SER A 355 0.35 31.99 20.99
C SER A 355 -0.96 31.33 20.56
N GLU A 356 -1.89 32.09 19.98
CA GLU A 356 -3.17 31.55 19.52
C GLU A 356 -2.98 30.36 18.55
N VAL A 357 -2.08 30.51 17.57
CA VAL A 357 -1.78 29.45 16.59
C VAL A 357 -1.21 28.23 17.28
N THR A 358 -0.19 28.41 18.13
CA THR A 358 0.45 27.33 18.88
C THR A 358 -0.55 26.59 19.79
N TYR A 359 -1.45 27.32 20.45
CA TYR A 359 -2.50 26.76 21.28
C TYR A 359 -3.47 25.92 20.45
N LYS A 360 -3.92 26.40 19.29
CA LYS A 360 -4.81 25.64 18.39
C LYS A 360 -4.16 24.33 17.94
N ARG A 361 -2.86 24.34 17.56
CA ARG A 361 -2.13 23.11 17.18
C ARG A 361 -2.00 22.12 18.33
N ALA A 362 -1.66 22.61 19.52
CA ALA A 362 -1.59 21.76 20.72
C ALA A 362 -2.96 21.18 21.09
N LYS A 363 -4.02 22.00 21.00
CA LYS A 363 -5.40 21.57 21.27
C LYS A 363 -5.85 20.47 20.31
N HIS A 364 -5.57 20.63 19.02
CA HIS A 364 -5.82 19.57 18.03
C HIS A 364 -5.18 18.25 18.47
N VAL A 365 -3.87 18.26 18.78
CA VAL A 365 -3.13 17.05 19.17
C VAL A 365 -3.74 16.40 20.41
N VAL A 366 -3.97 17.17 21.47
CA VAL A 366 -4.52 16.65 22.74
C VAL A 366 -5.91 16.05 22.54
N ASP A 367 -6.80 16.76 21.86
CA ASP A 367 -8.16 16.26 21.64
C ASP A 367 -8.19 15.08 20.66
N GLU A 368 -7.31 15.07 19.65
CA GLU A 368 -7.25 13.98 18.66
C GLU A 368 -6.75 12.69 19.32
N CYS A 369 -5.79 12.77 20.26
CA CYS A 369 -5.37 11.61 21.05
C CYS A 369 -6.57 11.00 21.80
N GLN A 370 -7.42 11.84 22.42
CA GLN A 370 -8.63 11.36 23.11
C GLN A 370 -9.65 10.76 22.14
N ARG A 371 -9.85 11.38 20.97
CA ARG A 371 -10.75 10.84 19.94
C ARG A 371 -10.31 9.46 19.48
N VAL A 372 -9.00 9.22 19.31
CA VAL A 372 -8.49 7.89 18.94
C VAL A 372 -8.78 6.85 20.01
N GLU A 373 -8.56 7.16 21.29
CA GLU A 373 -8.89 6.24 22.39
C GLU A 373 -10.40 5.91 22.43
N GLN A 374 -11.26 6.92 22.26
CA GLN A 374 -12.72 6.71 22.21
C GLN A 374 -13.14 5.90 20.98
N ALA A 375 -12.52 6.13 19.84
CA ALA A 375 -12.80 5.44 18.60
C ALA A 375 -12.54 3.93 18.70
N VAL A 376 -11.47 3.54 19.40
CA VAL A 376 -11.17 2.14 19.67
C VAL A 376 -12.31 1.47 20.45
N GLU A 377 -12.83 2.13 21.47
CA GLU A 377 -13.91 1.58 22.29
C GLU A 377 -15.22 1.48 21.50
N PHE A 378 -15.54 2.46 20.65
CA PHE A 378 -16.72 2.36 19.76
C PHE A 378 -16.61 1.21 18.76
N LEU A 379 -15.45 1.05 18.11
CA LEU A 379 -15.25 -0.05 17.15
C LEU A 379 -15.30 -1.42 17.82
N LYS A 380 -14.68 -1.59 19.00
CA LYS A 380 -14.76 -2.85 19.77
C LYS A 380 -16.20 -3.23 20.12
N ASN A 381 -17.06 -2.25 20.34
CA ASN A 381 -18.48 -2.44 20.66
C ASN A 381 -19.38 -2.51 19.40
N GLY A 382 -18.81 -2.42 18.20
CA GLY A 382 -19.56 -2.40 16.94
C GLY A 382 -20.35 -1.11 16.70
N ASP A 383 -20.11 -0.04 17.48
CA ASP A 383 -20.80 1.24 17.35
C ASP A 383 -20.15 2.09 16.25
N ILE A 384 -20.40 1.70 15.00
CA ILE A 384 -19.84 2.38 13.83
C ILE A 384 -20.39 3.80 13.65
N VAL A 385 -21.59 4.07 14.17
CA VAL A 385 -22.23 5.39 14.08
C VAL A 385 -21.49 6.40 14.96
N SER A 386 -21.21 6.05 16.22
CA SER A 386 -20.42 6.90 17.11
C SER A 386 -18.98 7.05 16.63
N PHE A 387 -18.37 5.97 16.09
CA PHE A 387 -17.06 6.06 15.44
C PHE A 387 -17.07 7.06 14.28
N GLY A 388 -18.08 6.97 13.41
CA GLY A 388 -18.25 7.87 12.28
C GLY A 388 -18.47 9.33 12.70
N ARG A 389 -19.11 9.58 13.86
CA ARG A 389 -19.15 10.92 14.47
C ARG A 389 -17.76 11.43 14.82
N LEU A 390 -16.90 10.61 15.43
CA LEU A 390 -15.52 11.00 15.76
C LEU A 390 -14.69 11.32 14.50
N MET A 391 -14.92 10.63 13.38
CA MET A 391 -14.28 11.00 12.11
C MET A 391 -14.64 12.43 11.67
N ARG A 392 -15.92 12.82 11.80
CA ARG A 392 -16.37 14.19 11.47
C ARG A 392 -15.72 15.22 12.39
N GLU A 393 -15.75 14.97 13.69
CA GLU A 393 -15.10 15.84 14.69
C GLU A 393 -13.59 15.95 14.46
N GLY A 394 -12.94 14.86 14.05
CA GLY A 394 -11.53 14.84 13.64
C GLY A 394 -11.27 15.73 12.42
N HIS A 395 -12.15 15.69 11.41
CA HIS A 395 -12.06 16.60 10.26
C HIS A 395 -12.20 18.07 10.65
N GLU A 396 -13.22 18.41 11.45
CA GLU A 396 -13.44 19.77 11.95
C GLU A 396 -12.21 20.26 12.71
N SER A 397 -11.63 19.42 13.57
CA SER A 397 -10.38 19.71 14.27
C SER A 397 -9.22 19.97 13.30
N LEU A 398 -9.07 19.18 12.24
CA LEU A 398 -8.03 19.37 11.23
C LEU A 398 -8.24 20.63 10.39
N ARG A 399 -9.49 21.00 10.10
CA ARG A 399 -9.84 22.21 9.34
C ARG A 399 -9.67 23.46 10.20
N ASP A 400 -10.19 23.46 11.41
CA ASP A 400 -10.39 24.68 12.22
C ASP A 400 -9.28 24.88 13.26
N LEU A 401 -8.74 23.80 13.85
CA LEU A 401 -7.68 23.85 14.86
C LEU A 401 -6.30 23.57 14.28
N TYR A 402 -6.18 22.66 13.32
CA TYR A 402 -4.91 22.35 12.68
C TYR A 402 -4.69 23.11 11.36
N GLU A 403 -5.76 23.59 10.73
CA GLU A 403 -5.73 24.37 9.47
C GLU A 403 -4.90 23.68 8.39
N VAL A 404 -5.20 22.41 8.14
CA VAL A 404 -4.58 21.58 7.09
C VAL A 404 -5.55 21.12 6.02
N SER A 405 -6.83 21.50 6.11
CA SER A 405 -7.80 21.26 5.05
C SER A 405 -7.77 22.38 3.99
N ILE A 406 -8.48 22.15 2.88
CA ILE A 406 -8.69 23.12 1.80
C ILE A 406 -10.15 23.02 1.32
N PRO A 407 -10.68 24.04 0.62
CA PRO A 407 -12.07 24.04 0.17
C PRO A 407 -12.48 22.79 -0.62
N GLU A 408 -11.61 22.28 -1.51
CA GLU A 408 -11.88 21.05 -2.26
C GLU A 408 -12.04 19.81 -1.38
N ILE A 409 -11.27 19.72 -0.29
CA ILE A 409 -11.35 18.62 0.65
C ILE A 409 -12.60 18.78 1.51
N ASP A 410 -12.89 19.99 1.97
CA ASP A 410 -14.08 20.29 2.78
C ASP A 410 -15.37 19.95 2.00
N ILE A 411 -15.45 20.31 0.72
CA ILE A 411 -16.59 19.96 -0.15
C ILE A 411 -16.77 18.44 -0.25
N LEU A 412 -15.68 17.67 -0.42
CA LEU A 412 -15.76 16.20 -0.47
C LEU A 412 -16.24 15.61 0.86
N VAL A 413 -15.73 16.12 1.97
CA VAL A 413 -16.12 15.66 3.31
C VAL A 413 -17.58 16.00 3.60
N ASP A 414 -18.02 17.22 3.27
CA ASP A 414 -19.40 17.67 3.46
C ASP A 414 -20.39 16.84 2.63
N LEU A 415 -20.11 16.65 1.33
CA LEU A 415 -20.93 15.81 0.47
C LEU A 415 -21.05 14.40 1.03
N ALA A 416 -19.91 13.79 1.39
CA ALA A 416 -19.87 12.45 1.96
C ALA A 416 -20.71 12.35 3.24
N ASN A 417 -20.53 13.28 4.19
CA ASN A 417 -21.22 13.27 5.47
C ASN A 417 -22.73 13.59 5.38
N GLN A 418 -23.20 14.19 4.29
CA GLN A 418 -24.62 14.39 4.01
C GLN A 418 -25.32 13.11 3.51
N SER A 419 -24.57 12.12 3.01
CA SER A 419 -25.13 10.84 2.58
C SER A 419 -25.52 9.98 3.78
N GLN A 420 -26.73 9.42 3.73
CA GLN A 420 -27.22 8.47 4.75
C GLN A 420 -26.41 7.16 4.78
N ASP A 421 -25.71 6.85 3.70
CA ASP A 421 -24.93 5.63 3.55
C ASP A 421 -23.51 5.76 4.13
N CYS A 422 -23.10 6.97 4.52
CA CYS A 422 -21.78 7.30 5.06
C CYS A 422 -21.83 7.53 6.57
N PHE A 423 -21.15 6.67 7.32
CA PHE A 423 -21.06 6.78 8.78
C PHE A 423 -20.21 7.96 9.22
N GLY A 424 -19.15 8.29 8.46
CA GLY A 424 -18.26 9.40 8.72
C GLY A 424 -17.21 9.55 7.62
N SER A 425 -16.84 10.79 7.34
CA SER A 425 -15.84 11.16 6.34
C SER A 425 -14.91 12.24 6.88
N ARG A 426 -13.63 12.16 6.50
CA ARG A 426 -12.60 13.15 6.83
C ARG A 426 -11.46 13.15 5.82
N LEU A 427 -10.64 14.19 5.82
CA LEU A 427 -9.35 14.20 5.10
C LEU A 427 -8.43 13.10 5.63
N THR A 428 -7.50 12.57 4.84
CA THR A 428 -6.50 11.57 5.29
C THR A 428 -5.09 11.91 4.79
N GLY A 429 -4.07 11.59 5.58
CA GLY A 429 -2.68 12.02 5.38
C GLY A 429 -2.44 13.50 5.75
N ALA A 430 -1.33 14.06 5.27
CA ALA A 430 -0.81 15.37 5.67
C ALA A 430 -1.69 16.61 5.37
N GLY A 431 -2.83 16.47 4.69
CA GLY A 431 -3.67 17.58 4.26
C GLY A 431 -3.12 18.39 3.08
N PHE A 432 -3.59 19.63 2.96
CA PHE A 432 -3.30 20.60 1.90
C PHE A 432 -3.63 20.08 0.49
N GLY A 433 -4.72 19.30 0.40
CA GLY A 433 -5.12 18.52 -0.77
C GLY A 433 -4.97 17.01 -0.55
N GLY A 434 -4.95 16.25 -1.65
CA GLY A 434 -4.91 14.79 -1.61
C GLY A 434 -6.30 14.18 -1.38
N CYS A 435 -6.41 13.23 -0.44
CA CYS A 435 -7.60 12.39 -0.29
C CYS A 435 -8.45 12.66 0.95
N THR A 436 -9.70 12.25 0.84
CA THR A 436 -10.58 11.94 1.97
C THR A 436 -10.73 10.44 2.14
N VAL A 437 -11.08 10.00 3.34
CA VAL A 437 -11.52 8.64 3.64
C VAL A 437 -12.91 8.69 4.25
N SER A 438 -13.80 7.83 3.75
CA SER A 438 -15.17 7.67 4.24
C SER A 438 -15.43 6.22 4.59
N ILE A 439 -16.16 5.98 5.67
CA ILE A 439 -16.71 4.66 5.98
C ILE A 439 -18.17 4.62 5.54
N VAL A 440 -18.47 3.66 4.67
CA VAL A 440 -19.76 3.56 3.98
C VAL A 440 -20.28 2.13 4.11
N THR A 441 -21.60 1.96 4.13
CA THR A 441 -22.21 0.63 3.99
C THR A 441 -21.80 0.00 2.66
N LYS A 442 -21.41 -1.28 2.72
CA LYS A 442 -20.83 -1.99 1.59
C LYS A 442 -21.81 -2.12 0.43
N GLU A 443 -23.09 -2.35 0.71
CA GLU A 443 -24.16 -2.50 -0.27
C GLU A 443 -24.40 -1.22 -1.08
N LYS A 444 -24.25 -0.05 -0.45
CA LYS A 444 -24.54 1.26 -1.06
C LYS A 444 -23.31 1.98 -1.61
N SER A 445 -22.15 1.36 -1.48
CA SER A 445 -20.88 1.94 -1.87
C SER A 445 -20.79 2.39 -3.34
N ASP A 446 -21.39 1.68 -4.31
CA ASP A 446 -21.37 2.12 -5.71
C ASP A 446 -22.28 3.34 -5.95
N GLU A 447 -23.46 3.38 -5.33
CA GLU A 447 -24.37 4.53 -5.37
C GLU A 447 -23.70 5.76 -4.72
N PHE A 448 -23.07 5.56 -3.56
CA PHE A 448 -22.30 6.59 -2.85
C PHE A 448 -21.16 7.16 -3.71
N ILE A 449 -20.39 6.32 -4.40
CA ILE A 449 -19.30 6.77 -5.29
C ILE A 449 -19.84 7.67 -6.40
N GLN A 450 -20.97 7.30 -7.02
CA GLN A 450 -21.57 8.10 -8.09
C GLN A 450 -22.13 9.43 -7.56
N TYR A 451 -22.76 9.39 -6.39
CA TYR A 451 -23.23 10.58 -5.69
C TYR A 451 -22.06 11.54 -5.40
N LEU A 452 -20.96 11.04 -4.84
CA LEU A 452 -19.79 11.86 -4.51
C LEU A 452 -19.16 12.48 -5.75
N LYS A 453 -18.96 11.69 -6.82
CA LYS A 453 -18.42 12.19 -8.09
C LYS A 453 -19.30 13.28 -8.69
N SER A 454 -20.60 13.02 -8.79
CA SER A 454 -21.55 13.94 -9.42
C SER A 454 -21.74 15.22 -8.60
N GLY A 455 -21.83 15.08 -7.27
CA GLY A 455 -21.96 16.21 -6.36
C GLY A 455 -20.73 17.10 -6.38
N TYR A 456 -19.53 16.50 -6.35
CA TYR A 456 -18.29 17.25 -6.39
C TYR A 456 -18.10 17.98 -7.72
N PHE A 457 -18.34 17.28 -8.85
CA PHE A 457 -18.27 17.90 -10.18
C PHE A 457 -19.25 19.08 -10.30
N LYS A 458 -20.49 18.93 -9.82
CA LYS A 458 -21.48 20.02 -9.85
C LYS A 458 -21.06 21.26 -9.05
N LEU A 459 -20.34 21.09 -7.94
CA LEU A 459 -19.93 22.19 -7.08
C LEU A 459 -18.60 22.83 -7.49
N THR A 460 -17.74 22.09 -8.20
CA THR A 460 -16.34 22.51 -8.43
C THR A 460 -15.93 22.53 -9.90
N ASP A 461 -16.72 21.94 -10.80
CA ASP A 461 -16.38 21.67 -12.21
C ASP A 461 -15.11 20.82 -12.39
N LYS A 462 -14.78 20.01 -11.36
CA LYS A 462 -13.60 19.14 -11.33
C LYS A 462 -13.99 17.69 -11.11
N ASP A 463 -13.26 16.78 -11.74
CA ASP A 463 -13.40 15.33 -11.53
C ASP A 463 -12.52 14.83 -10.37
N ILE A 464 -12.97 13.78 -9.70
CA ILE A 464 -12.22 13.07 -8.65
C ILE A 464 -11.94 11.62 -9.04
N ASN A 465 -10.87 11.07 -8.49
CA ASN A 465 -10.66 9.62 -8.50
C ASN A 465 -11.22 9.03 -7.20
N VAL A 466 -11.89 7.89 -7.29
CA VAL A 466 -12.47 7.25 -6.11
C VAL A 466 -12.09 5.78 -6.08
N TYR A 467 -11.58 5.34 -4.94
CA TYR A 467 -11.07 4.00 -4.72
C TYR A 467 -11.88 3.33 -3.62
N LYS A 468 -12.46 2.19 -3.96
CA LYS A 468 -13.10 1.28 -3.02
C LYS A 468 -12.02 0.36 -2.45
N CYS A 469 -11.87 0.36 -1.13
CA CYS A 469 -10.81 -0.35 -0.43
C CYS A 469 -11.29 -1.14 0.79
N LYS A 470 -10.51 -2.15 1.15
CA LYS A 470 -10.71 -2.98 2.34
C LYS A 470 -9.44 -3.05 3.17
N ALA A 471 -9.60 -3.24 4.48
CA ALA A 471 -8.51 -3.55 5.38
C ALA A 471 -7.87 -4.90 5.01
N ARG A 472 -6.54 -4.94 4.90
CA ARG A 472 -5.77 -6.13 4.52
C ARG A 472 -4.57 -6.37 5.41
N THR A 473 -4.07 -7.60 5.35
CA THR A 473 -2.77 -7.97 5.90
C THR A 473 -1.65 -7.06 5.37
N GLY A 474 -0.67 -6.80 6.23
CA GLY A 474 0.56 -6.07 5.93
C GLY A 474 1.45 -6.79 4.91
N VAL A 475 2.69 -6.33 4.83
CA VAL A 475 3.67 -6.85 3.89
C VAL A 475 3.86 -8.37 4.03
N PHE A 476 3.98 -9.05 2.90
CA PHE A 476 4.37 -10.46 2.89
C PHE A 476 5.35 -10.76 1.76
N VAL A 477 6.17 -11.79 1.98
CA VAL A 477 7.15 -12.30 1.03
C VAL A 477 6.82 -13.75 0.71
N GLU A 478 6.75 -14.08 -0.58
CA GLU A 478 6.68 -15.45 -1.07
C GLU A 478 7.99 -15.80 -1.78
N TRP A 479 8.62 -16.90 -1.37
CA TRP A 479 9.76 -17.46 -2.06
C TRP A 479 9.36 -18.70 -2.86
N ARG A 480 9.95 -18.85 -4.03
CA ARG A 480 9.88 -20.09 -4.82
C ARG A 480 11.24 -20.43 -5.41
N LYS A 481 11.53 -21.73 -5.44
CA LYS A 481 12.68 -22.25 -6.15
C LYS A 481 12.46 -22.18 -7.66
N ILE A 482 13.35 -21.48 -8.37
CA ILE A 482 13.42 -21.56 -9.82
C ILE A 482 14.22 -22.80 -10.18
N ASN A 483 13.57 -23.78 -10.82
CA ASN A 483 14.31 -24.89 -11.41
C ASN A 483 15.06 -24.35 -12.64
N GLN A 484 16.36 -24.10 -12.49
CA GLN A 484 17.28 -23.95 -13.62
C GLN A 484 17.23 -25.25 -14.43
N SER A 485 16.48 -25.26 -15.53
CA SER A 485 16.58 -26.33 -16.51
C SER A 485 17.95 -26.20 -17.19
N GLN A 486 18.81 -27.19 -16.90
CA GLN A 486 20.06 -27.55 -17.57
C GLN A 486 20.31 -26.79 -18.89
N ASN A 487 21.31 -25.89 -18.87
CA ASN A 487 21.99 -25.44 -20.07
C ASN A 487 22.60 -26.62 -20.83
#